data_AF-A0A1Y3MW13-F1
#
_entry.id   AF-A0A1Y3MW13-F1
#
_cell.length_a   1.000
_cell.length_b   1.000
_cell.length_c   1.000
_cell.angle_alpha   90.00
_cell.angle_beta   90.00
_cell.angle_gamma   90.00
#
_symmetry.space_group_name_H-M   'P 1'
#
loop_
_entity.id
_entity.type
_entity.pdbx_description
1 polymer ?
#
loop_
_entity_poly.entity_id
_entity_poly.type
_entity_poly.pdbx_seq_one_letter_code
_entity_poly.pdbx_strand_id
1 'polypeptide(L)'
;MCYYLLGLTSRSFARVIQELTPELKDVICVFYLVLRGLDTIEDDMTIEVNKKVDLLKNFHKFNYQKGWTFTESGPNEKDRVLLEQYDIVIEKYLQLDPKYQTVIDDICQKMGEGMSEFCLNEKPSTIENYYLYTYYVAGLVGIGLSRIFSASGLEDPSVAEKTELADSMGRFLQKTNIIRDFLEDYEDGRKFWPDEVWKKFIPEDTEGDIGILLKENYNCCAMATLNYLCIDAFQHVIDVLEYLSSLKDKTVFNFCAIPQV
;
A
#
# COMPACT_ATOMS: atom_id res chain seq x y z
N MET A 1 21.52 2.70 7.61
CA MET A 1 21.36 2.01 6.32
C MET A 1 19.89 1.90 5.92
N CYS A 2 18.96 1.49 6.79
CA CYS A 2 17.51 1.51 6.47
C CYS A 2 16.99 2.88 6.01
N TYR A 3 17.38 3.98 6.65
CA TYR A 3 16.98 5.33 6.20
C TYR A 3 17.48 5.70 4.80
N TYR A 4 18.59 5.10 4.35
CA TYR A 4 19.07 5.28 2.99
C TYR A 4 18.15 4.55 2.00
N LEU A 5 17.80 3.28 2.27
CA LEU A 5 16.82 2.53 1.49
C LEU A 5 15.44 3.20 1.48
N LEU A 6 15.03 3.81 2.60
CA LEU A 6 13.80 4.60 2.70
C LEU A 6 13.84 5.82 1.77
N GLY A 7 14.97 6.53 1.73
CA GLY A 7 15.16 7.68 0.86
C GLY A 7 15.16 7.33 -0.64
N LEU A 8 15.61 6.12 -1.00
CA LEU A 8 15.56 5.62 -2.37
C LEU A 8 14.14 5.27 -2.80
N THR A 9 13.36 4.64 -1.91
CA THR A 9 12.02 4.09 -2.23
C THR A 9 10.90 5.12 -2.07
N SER A 10 11.04 6.12 -1.20
CA SER A 10 10.05 7.21 -1.12
C SER A 10 10.58 8.51 -0.53
N ARG A 11 10.63 9.55 -1.37
CA ARG A 11 11.08 10.89 -0.96
C ARG A 11 10.08 11.60 -0.04
N SER A 12 8.78 11.44 -0.29
CA SER A 12 7.73 12.10 0.50
C SER A 12 7.59 11.46 1.88
N PHE A 13 7.42 10.14 1.94
CA PHE A 13 7.29 9.43 3.22
C PHE A 13 8.58 9.47 4.04
N ALA A 14 9.77 9.43 3.41
CA ALA A 14 11.03 9.56 4.14
C ALA A 14 11.06 10.83 4.99
N ARG A 15 10.64 11.97 4.43
CA ARG A 15 10.62 13.25 5.15
C ARG A 15 9.72 13.19 6.38
N VAL A 16 8.50 12.69 6.19
CA VAL A 16 7.49 12.67 7.26
C VAL A 16 7.86 11.67 8.36
N ILE A 17 8.45 10.53 7.99
CA ILE A 17 8.99 9.55 8.96
C ILE A 17 10.08 10.18 9.82
N GLN A 18 10.96 11.02 9.26
CA GLN A 18 12.03 11.67 10.04
C GLN A 18 11.52 12.63 11.14
N GLU A 19 10.28 13.09 11.07
CA GLU A 19 9.68 13.99 12.07
C GLU A 19 9.11 13.25 13.29
N LEU A 20 9.03 11.91 13.25
CA LEU A 20 8.58 11.08 14.36
C LEU A 20 9.58 11.06 15.52
N THR A 21 9.08 10.69 16.70
CA THR A 21 9.93 10.39 17.87
C THR A 21 10.97 9.31 17.52
N PRO A 22 12.16 9.29 18.16
CA PRO A 22 13.24 8.37 17.79
C PRO A 22 12.83 6.89 17.75
N GLU A 23 11.99 6.44 18.70
CA GLU A 23 11.49 5.06 18.74
C GLU A 23 10.56 4.77 17.55
N LEU A 24 9.50 5.57 17.37
CA LEU A 24 8.54 5.35 16.27
C LEU A 24 9.20 5.48 14.91
N LYS A 25 10.17 6.39 14.77
CA LYS A 25 10.88 6.59 13.51
C LYS A 25 11.56 5.31 13.03
N ASP A 26 12.27 4.61 13.91
CA ASP A 26 12.92 3.34 13.57
C ASP A 26 11.89 2.25 13.23
N VAL A 27 10.83 2.13 14.04
CA VAL A 27 9.77 1.13 13.85
C VAL A 27 9.03 1.33 12.52
N ILE A 28 8.61 2.56 12.24
CA ILE A 28 7.84 2.90 11.03
C ILE A 28 8.73 2.87 9.79
N CYS A 29 10.02 3.22 9.91
CA CYS A 29 10.98 3.00 8.82
C CYS A 29 11.06 1.51 8.45
N VAL A 30 11.15 0.60 9.42
CA VAL A 30 11.20 -0.84 9.15
C VAL A 30 9.87 -1.32 8.60
N PHE A 31 8.75 -0.96 9.23
CA PHE A 31 7.42 -1.32 8.75
C PHE A 31 7.20 -0.92 7.28
N TYR A 32 7.54 0.33 6.93
CA TYR A 32 7.47 0.81 5.56
C TYR A 32 8.33 -0.04 4.61
N LEU A 33 9.59 -0.32 4.96
CA LEU A 33 10.50 -1.08 4.10
C LEU A 33 10.09 -2.54 3.94
N VAL A 34 9.52 -3.17 4.97
CA VAL A 34 8.97 -4.53 4.86
C VAL A 34 7.83 -4.54 3.85
N LEU A 35 6.87 -3.62 3.98
CA LEU A 35 5.72 -3.57 3.08
C LEU A 35 6.11 -3.13 1.67
N ARG A 36 7.06 -2.22 1.52
CA ARG A 36 7.60 -1.84 0.22
C ARG A 36 8.32 -2.99 -0.48
N GLY A 37 9.04 -3.84 0.27
CA GLY A 37 9.65 -5.04 -0.28
C GLY A 37 8.58 -6.02 -0.79
N LEU A 38 7.47 -6.15 -0.05
CA LEU A 38 6.32 -6.95 -0.46
C LEU A 38 5.66 -6.38 -1.74
N ASP A 39 5.39 -5.07 -1.80
CA ASP A 39 4.86 -4.38 -2.99
C ASP A 39 5.76 -4.60 -4.21
N THR A 40 7.09 -4.49 -4.03
CA THR A 40 8.08 -4.68 -5.12
C THR A 40 7.99 -6.10 -5.72
N ILE A 41 7.61 -7.11 -4.95
CA ILE A 41 7.37 -8.47 -5.48
C ILE A 41 6.03 -8.55 -6.20
N GLU A 42 4.99 -7.87 -5.70
CA GLU A 42 3.65 -7.85 -6.30
C GLU A 42 3.63 -7.14 -7.66
N ASP A 43 4.24 -5.95 -7.72
CA ASP A 43 4.29 -5.09 -8.90
C ASP A 43 5.14 -5.68 -10.04
N ASP A 44 6.14 -6.50 -9.73
CA ASP A 44 7.10 -7.00 -10.71
C ASP A 44 6.46 -8.04 -11.66
N MET A 45 6.03 -7.59 -12.83
CA MET A 45 5.39 -8.43 -13.86
C MET A 45 6.33 -9.45 -14.53
N THR A 46 7.63 -9.45 -14.20
CA THR A 46 8.61 -10.41 -14.74
C THR A 46 8.75 -11.68 -13.91
N ILE A 47 8.27 -11.66 -12.66
CA ILE A 47 8.28 -12.83 -11.77
C ILE A 47 7.12 -13.77 -12.15
N GLU A 48 7.45 -15.05 -12.35
CA GLU A 48 6.45 -16.09 -12.62
C GLU A 48 5.41 -16.18 -11.50
N VAL A 49 4.13 -16.34 -11.87
CA VAL A 49 2.99 -16.18 -10.95
C VAL A 49 3.04 -17.13 -9.75
N ASN A 50 3.38 -18.41 -9.93
CA ASN A 50 3.43 -19.35 -8.81
C ASN A 50 4.55 -18.99 -7.85
N LYS A 51 5.72 -18.62 -8.38
CA LYS A 51 6.83 -18.10 -7.57
C LYS A 51 6.44 -16.82 -6.82
N LYS A 52 5.77 -15.86 -7.49
CA LYS A 52 5.30 -14.61 -6.88
C LYS A 52 4.35 -14.90 -5.71
N VAL A 53 3.37 -15.77 -5.92
CA VAL A 53 2.41 -16.18 -4.88
C VAL A 53 3.10 -16.79 -3.67
N ASP A 54 4.08 -17.67 -3.89
CA ASP A 54 4.84 -18.30 -2.80
C ASP A 54 5.68 -17.27 -2.02
N LEU A 55 6.30 -16.32 -2.72
CA LEU A 55 7.06 -15.23 -2.10
C LEU A 55 6.15 -14.34 -1.25
N LEU A 56 5.02 -13.88 -1.79
CA LEU A 56 4.07 -13.01 -1.10
C LEU A 56 3.52 -13.66 0.19
N LYS A 57 3.04 -14.90 0.10
CA LYS A 57 2.48 -15.63 1.26
C LYS A 57 3.50 -15.86 2.37
N ASN A 58 4.77 -16.03 2.02
CA ASN A 58 5.83 -16.34 2.97
C ASN A 58 6.71 -15.13 3.34
N PHE A 59 6.43 -13.94 2.79
CA PHE A 59 7.33 -12.78 2.93
C PHE A 59 7.60 -12.40 4.39
N HIS A 60 6.57 -12.45 5.24
CA HIS A 60 6.70 -12.19 6.68
C HIS A 60 7.71 -13.13 7.36
N LYS A 61 7.91 -14.35 6.86
CA LYS A 61 8.89 -15.31 7.41
C LYS A 61 10.32 -14.92 7.07
N PHE A 62 10.54 -14.25 5.93
CA PHE A 62 11.87 -13.80 5.52
C PHE A 62 12.43 -12.73 6.47
N ASN A 63 11.57 -12.01 7.20
CA ASN A 63 11.99 -11.08 8.26
C ASN A 63 12.83 -11.76 9.37
N TYR A 64 12.77 -13.09 9.49
CA TYR A 64 13.55 -13.89 10.44
C TYR A 64 14.75 -14.61 9.80
N GLN A 65 14.85 -14.61 8.48
CA GLN A 65 15.91 -15.32 7.74
C GLN A 65 17.10 -14.39 7.52
N LYS A 66 18.02 -14.33 8.49
CA LYS A 66 19.25 -13.52 8.38
C LYS A 66 19.99 -13.75 7.06
N GLY A 67 20.33 -12.66 6.37
CA GLY A 67 21.03 -12.68 5.09
C GLY A 67 20.14 -12.98 3.88
N TRP A 68 18.82 -13.13 4.06
CA TRP A 68 17.92 -13.26 2.92
C TRP A 68 17.90 -11.96 2.10
N THR A 69 17.99 -12.14 0.79
CA THR A 69 17.90 -11.08 -0.23
C THR A 69 17.21 -11.69 -1.45
N PHE A 70 16.71 -10.85 -2.35
CA PHE A 70 16.09 -11.28 -3.60
C PHE A 70 16.63 -10.47 -4.77
N THR A 71 17.25 -11.16 -5.73
CA THR A 71 17.99 -10.56 -6.87
C THR A 71 17.36 -10.88 -8.23
N GLU A 72 16.19 -11.53 -8.20
CA GLU A 72 15.51 -12.03 -9.41
C GLU A 72 14.41 -11.08 -9.89
N SER A 73 14.32 -9.88 -9.33
CA SER A 73 13.44 -8.83 -9.83
C SER A 73 13.87 -8.35 -11.22
N GLY A 74 12.90 -7.92 -12.02
CA GLY A 74 13.10 -7.36 -13.34
C GLY A 74 14.06 -6.15 -13.31
N PRO A 75 14.82 -5.91 -14.40
CA PRO A 75 15.82 -4.84 -14.44
C PRO A 75 15.21 -3.44 -14.35
N ASN A 76 13.93 -3.29 -14.71
CA ASN A 76 13.19 -2.04 -14.68
C ASN A 76 12.38 -1.86 -13.39
N GLU A 77 12.37 -2.86 -12.51
CA GLU A 77 11.66 -2.76 -11.24
C GLU A 77 12.33 -1.70 -10.35
N LYS A 78 11.60 -0.63 -10.07
CA LYS A 78 12.14 0.64 -9.57
C LYS A 78 12.80 0.47 -8.21
N ASP A 79 12.16 -0.30 -7.34
CA ASP A 79 12.54 -0.45 -5.94
C ASP A 79 13.33 -1.77 -5.71
N ARG A 80 13.74 -2.48 -6.78
CA ARG A 80 14.46 -3.78 -6.68
C ARG A 80 15.69 -3.76 -5.76
N VAL A 81 16.37 -2.63 -5.66
CA VAL A 81 17.53 -2.45 -4.77
C VAL A 81 17.22 -2.71 -3.31
N LEU A 82 15.96 -2.47 -2.87
CA LEU A 82 15.50 -2.80 -1.53
C LEU A 82 15.55 -4.31 -1.29
N LEU A 83 15.08 -5.10 -2.26
CA LEU A 83 15.07 -6.55 -2.17
C LEU A 83 16.48 -7.15 -2.28
N GLU A 84 17.34 -6.56 -3.10
CA GLU A 84 18.76 -6.94 -3.21
C GLU A 84 19.55 -6.69 -1.91
N GLN A 85 19.08 -5.75 -1.08
CA GLN A 85 19.69 -5.34 0.18
C GLN A 85 18.76 -5.57 1.39
N TYR A 86 17.84 -6.54 1.28
CA TYR A 86 16.80 -6.74 2.28
C TYR A 86 17.34 -7.29 3.61
N ASP A 87 18.54 -7.87 3.60
CA ASP A 87 19.28 -8.30 4.79
C ASP A 87 19.47 -7.14 5.79
N ILE A 88 19.67 -5.91 5.30
CA ILE A 88 19.75 -4.71 6.13
C ILE A 88 18.43 -4.44 6.87
N VAL A 89 17.29 -4.66 6.22
CA VAL A 89 15.96 -4.49 6.83
C VAL A 89 15.76 -5.54 7.91
N ILE A 90 16.11 -6.80 7.63
CA ILE A 90 16.05 -7.92 8.58
C ILE A 90 16.88 -7.65 9.83
N GLU A 91 18.11 -7.17 9.69
CA GLU A 91 18.98 -6.84 10.83
C GLU A 91 18.34 -5.82 11.78
N LYS A 92 17.67 -4.81 11.23
CA LYS A 92 17.00 -3.78 12.03
C LYS A 92 15.66 -4.26 12.58
N TYR A 93 14.91 -5.04 11.81
CA TYR A 93 13.66 -5.66 12.23
C TYR A 93 13.86 -6.53 13.49
N LEU A 94 14.88 -7.38 13.49
CA LEU A 94 15.19 -8.27 14.62
C LEU A 94 15.62 -7.54 15.90
N GLN A 95 15.95 -6.25 15.82
CA GLN A 95 16.28 -5.39 16.96
C GLN A 95 15.07 -4.63 17.52
N LEU A 96 13.92 -4.64 16.83
CA LEU A 96 12.72 -3.97 17.32
C LEU A 96 12.16 -4.71 18.53
N ASP A 97 11.42 -4.00 19.38
CA ASP A 97 10.65 -4.64 20.46
C ASP A 97 9.69 -5.68 19.87
N PRO A 98 9.57 -6.89 20.46
CA PRO A 98 8.66 -7.94 19.99
C PRO A 98 7.22 -7.48 19.77
N LYS A 99 6.74 -6.47 20.52
CA LYS A 99 5.39 -5.91 20.33
C LYS A 99 5.21 -5.29 18.94
N TYR A 100 6.25 -4.68 18.38
CA TYR A 100 6.22 -4.11 17.03
C TYR A 100 6.41 -5.19 15.96
N GLN A 101 7.34 -6.12 16.17
CA GLN A 101 7.55 -7.27 15.27
C GLN A 101 6.23 -8.02 15.02
N THR A 102 5.47 -8.28 16.09
CA THR A 102 4.15 -8.93 16.03
C THR A 102 3.15 -8.19 15.13
N VAL A 103 3.14 -6.85 15.17
CA VAL A 103 2.24 -6.05 14.32
C VAL A 103 2.71 -6.08 12.87
N ILE A 104 4.01 -5.89 12.63
CA ILE A 104 4.60 -5.89 11.29
C ILE A 104 4.34 -7.23 10.59
N ASP A 105 4.54 -8.35 11.29
CA ASP A 105 4.30 -9.69 10.74
C ASP A 105 2.84 -9.94 10.42
N ASP A 106 1.93 -9.63 11.34
CA ASP A 106 0.50 -9.84 11.14
C ASP A 106 -0.01 -9.06 9.93
N ILE A 107 0.44 -7.81 9.77
CA ILE A 107 0.10 -7.00 8.60
C ILE A 107 0.75 -7.55 7.34
N CYS A 108 2.06 -7.80 7.36
CA CYS A 108 2.78 -8.32 6.20
C CYS A 108 2.22 -9.65 5.70
N GLN A 109 1.85 -10.55 6.62
CA GLN A 109 1.21 -11.81 6.30
C GLN A 109 -0.15 -11.59 5.61
N LYS A 110 -1.05 -10.80 6.20
CA LYS A 110 -2.38 -10.54 5.65
C LYS A 110 -2.33 -9.82 4.30
N MET A 111 -1.40 -8.87 4.15
CA MET A 111 -1.14 -8.19 2.88
C MET A 111 -0.66 -9.19 1.82
N GLY A 112 0.33 -10.02 2.16
CA GLY A 112 0.88 -11.02 1.24
C GLY A 112 -0.15 -12.07 0.83
N GLU A 113 -1.01 -12.51 1.74
CA GLU A 113 -2.14 -13.39 1.44
C GLU A 113 -3.10 -12.73 0.44
N GLY A 114 -3.58 -11.51 0.73
CA GLY A 114 -4.48 -10.78 -0.17
C GLY A 114 -3.88 -10.50 -1.54
N MET A 115 -2.66 -9.95 -1.59
CA MET A 115 -1.92 -9.72 -2.84
C MET A 115 -1.78 -10.99 -3.67
N SER A 116 -1.51 -12.14 -3.02
CA SER A 116 -1.40 -13.42 -3.72
C SER A 116 -2.71 -13.87 -4.37
N GLU A 117 -3.86 -13.57 -3.76
CA GLU A 117 -5.17 -13.87 -4.33
C GLU A 117 -5.43 -13.03 -5.59
N PHE A 118 -5.05 -11.74 -5.57
CA PHE A 118 -5.17 -10.85 -6.73
C PHE A 118 -4.12 -11.11 -7.83
N CYS A 119 -3.00 -11.79 -7.50
CA CYS A 119 -2.06 -12.28 -8.50
C CYS A 119 -2.57 -13.53 -9.25
N LEU A 120 -3.33 -14.40 -8.57
CA LEU A 120 -3.89 -15.62 -9.17
C LEU A 120 -5.17 -15.37 -9.96
N ASN A 121 -5.98 -14.43 -9.47
CA ASN A 121 -7.21 -14.01 -10.12
C ASN A 121 -6.97 -12.85 -11.09
N GLU A 122 -7.98 -12.50 -11.87
CA GLU A 122 -7.94 -11.23 -12.59
C GLU A 122 -8.02 -10.05 -11.62
N LYS A 123 -7.44 -8.92 -12.06
CA LYS A 123 -7.41 -7.61 -11.41
C LYS A 123 -8.78 -7.18 -10.87
N PRO A 124 -8.87 -6.18 -9.95
CA PRO A 124 -10.15 -5.79 -9.37
C PRO A 124 -11.16 -5.31 -10.44
N SER A 125 -12.02 -6.23 -10.89
CA SER A 125 -13.01 -5.98 -11.95
C SER A 125 -14.33 -5.41 -11.44
N THR A 126 -14.71 -5.73 -10.21
CA THR A 126 -15.93 -5.21 -9.56
C THR A 126 -15.56 -4.15 -8.52
N ILE A 127 -16.53 -3.31 -8.15
CA ILE A 127 -16.35 -2.40 -7.02
C ILE A 127 -16.02 -3.18 -5.75
N GLU A 128 -16.67 -4.30 -5.49
CA GLU A 128 -16.38 -5.15 -4.33
C GLU A 128 -14.92 -5.63 -4.31
N ASN A 129 -14.40 -6.12 -5.43
CA ASN A 129 -13.01 -6.54 -5.54
C ASN A 129 -12.04 -5.37 -5.43
N TYR A 130 -12.41 -4.18 -5.90
CA TYR A 130 -11.63 -2.96 -5.73
C TYR A 130 -11.55 -2.53 -4.27
N TYR A 131 -12.66 -2.61 -3.54
CA TYR A 131 -12.64 -2.46 -2.09
C TYR A 131 -11.76 -3.53 -1.46
N LEU A 132 -11.93 -4.81 -1.79
CA LEU A 132 -11.12 -5.87 -1.18
C LEU A 132 -9.61 -5.70 -1.49
N TYR A 133 -9.25 -5.29 -2.71
CA TYR A 133 -7.86 -5.01 -3.06
C TYR A 133 -7.30 -3.85 -2.23
N THR A 134 -7.98 -2.71 -2.21
CA THR A 134 -7.53 -1.51 -1.46
C THR A 134 -7.48 -1.74 0.05
N TYR A 135 -8.29 -2.65 0.58
CA TYR A 135 -8.17 -3.13 1.96
C TYR A 135 -6.82 -3.79 2.21
N TYR A 136 -6.48 -4.78 1.37
CA TYR A 136 -5.24 -5.53 1.55
C TYR A 136 -4.02 -4.64 1.38
N VAL A 137 -3.94 -3.85 0.29
CA VAL A 137 -2.70 -3.13 -0.02
C VAL A 137 -2.50 -1.83 0.78
N ALA A 138 -3.56 -1.28 1.39
CA ALA A 138 -3.46 0.00 2.10
C ALA A 138 -4.28 0.09 3.40
N GLY A 139 -5.49 -0.48 3.43
CA GLY A 139 -6.31 -0.53 4.63
C GLY A 139 -5.59 -1.17 5.82
N LEU A 140 -4.98 -2.33 5.59
CA LEU A 140 -4.13 -3.03 6.57
C LEU A 140 -2.94 -2.19 7.02
N VAL A 141 -2.39 -1.33 6.16
CA VAL A 141 -1.28 -0.43 6.52
C VAL A 141 -1.74 0.58 7.56
N GLY A 142 -2.92 1.19 7.37
CA GLY A 142 -3.51 2.11 8.35
C GLY A 142 -3.80 1.43 9.69
N ILE A 143 -4.32 0.19 9.67
CA ILE A 143 -4.54 -0.62 10.88
C ILE A 143 -3.20 -0.94 11.58
N GLY A 144 -2.16 -1.31 10.82
CA GLY A 144 -0.82 -1.58 11.34
C GLY A 144 -0.20 -0.38 12.03
N LEU A 145 -0.24 0.79 11.38
CA LEU A 145 0.23 2.05 11.94
C LEU A 145 -0.51 2.39 13.24
N SER A 146 -1.85 2.27 13.25
CA SER A 146 -2.68 2.54 14.44
C SER A 146 -2.28 1.67 15.63
N ARG A 147 -2.01 0.38 15.39
CA ARG A 147 -1.52 -0.57 16.39
C ARG A 147 -0.12 -0.22 16.87
N ILE A 148 0.78 0.21 15.99
CA ILE A 148 2.13 0.66 16.35
C ILE A 148 2.07 1.92 17.23
N PHE A 149 1.24 2.92 16.88
CA PHE A 149 1.08 4.14 17.66
C PHE A 149 0.60 3.84 19.09
N SER A 150 -0.44 3.04 19.21
CA SER A 150 -0.97 2.57 20.50
C SER A 150 0.08 1.76 21.29
N ALA A 151 0.76 0.81 20.65
CA ALA A 151 1.79 -0.01 21.28
C ALA A 151 3.01 0.81 21.76
N SER A 152 3.27 1.97 21.15
CA SER A 152 4.31 2.90 21.60
C SER A 152 3.96 3.66 22.88
N GLY A 153 2.67 3.71 23.23
CA GLY A 153 2.17 4.50 24.36
C GLY A 153 2.07 6.01 24.07
N LEU A 154 2.33 6.44 22.84
CA LEU A 154 2.14 7.83 22.41
C LEU A 154 0.67 8.15 22.11
N GLU A 155 -0.10 7.13 21.74
CA GLU A 155 -1.54 7.24 21.52
C GLU A 155 -2.32 6.34 22.48
N ASP A 156 -3.58 6.70 22.72
CA ASP A 156 -4.48 5.93 23.57
C ASP A 156 -4.74 4.53 22.97
N PRO A 157 -4.88 3.48 23.79
CA PRO A 157 -5.20 2.13 23.31
C PRO A 157 -6.36 2.05 22.33
N SER A 158 -7.38 2.91 22.50
CA SER A 158 -8.54 2.99 21.62
C SER A 158 -8.21 3.36 20.17
N VAL A 159 -7.04 3.96 19.88
CA VAL A 159 -6.62 4.23 18.49
C VAL A 159 -6.42 2.93 17.70
N ALA A 160 -5.92 1.87 18.35
CA ALA A 160 -5.75 0.57 17.72
C ALA A 160 -7.09 -0.17 17.46
N GLU A 161 -8.14 0.19 18.19
CA GLU A 161 -9.47 -0.44 18.08
C GLU A 161 -10.34 0.20 16.97
N LYS A 162 -9.96 1.38 16.48
CA LYS A 162 -10.66 2.10 15.40
C LYS A 162 -10.29 1.55 14.03
N THR A 163 -10.45 0.24 13.82
CA THR A 163 -10.01 -0.45 12.61
C THR A 163 -10.69 0.09 11.35
N GLU A 164 -11.98 0.43 11.41
CA GLU A 164 -12.72 0.99 10.27
C GLU A 164 -12.17 2.36 9.85
N LEU A 165 -11.91 3.24 10.82
CA LEU A 165 -11.34 4.56 10.53
C LEU A 165 -9.90 4.46 10.03
N ALA A 166 -9.11 3.56 10.61
CA ALA A 166 -7.75 3.28 10.18
C ALA A 166 -7.69 2.68 8.76
N ASP A 167 -8.64 1.82 8.43
CA ASP A 167 -8.82 1.27 7.08
C ASP A 167 -9.13 2.39 6.08
N SER A 168 -10.11 3.25 6.38
CA SER A 168 -10.45 4.42 5.56
C SER A 168 -9.26 5.36 5.32
N MET A 169 -8.39 5.57 6.31
CA MET A 169 -7.13 6.33 6.14
C MET A 169 -6.23 5.76 5.04
N GLY A 170 -6.06 4.44 5.01
CA GLY A 170 -5.24 3.76 4.01
C GLY A 170 -5.90 3.79 2.63
N ARG A 171 -7.20 3.47 2.57
CA ARG A 171 -7.95 3.44 1.32
C ARG A 171 -8.05 4.79 0.64
N PHE A 172 -8.21 5.88 1.38
CA PHE A 172 -8.30 7.21 0.76
C PHE A 172 -7.02 7.54 -0.02
N LEU A 173 -5.85 7.25 0.57
CA LEU A 173 -4.55 7.40 -0.09
C LEU A 173 -4.41 6.48 -1.31
N GLN A 174 -4.76 5.20 -1.15
CA GLN A 174 -4.60 4.22 -2.21
C GLN A 174 -5.50 4.52 -3.42
N LYS A 175 -6.77 4.81 -3.17
CA LYS A 175 -7.72 5.18 -4.24
C LYS A 175 -7.25 6.45 -4.95
N THR A 176 -6.75 7.44 -4.22
CA THR A 176 -6.18 8.67 -4.81
C THR A 176 -4.97 8.37 -5.70
N ASN A 177 -4.07 7.49 -5.27
CA ASN A 177 -2.93 7.06 -6.10
C ASN A 177 -3.39 6.32 -7.35
N ILE A 178 -4.27 5.31 -7.22
CA ILE A 178 -4.83 4.55 -8.35
C ILE A 178 -5.53 5.48 -9.37
N ILE A 179 -6.24 6.50 -8.90
CA ILE A 179 -6.89 7.49 -9.77
C ILE A 179 -5.85 8.32 -10.53
N ARG A 180 -4.82 8.83 -9.83
CA ARG A 180 -3.78 9.69 -10.40
C ARG A 180 -2.87 8.94 -11.38
N ASP A 181 -2.51 7.71 -11.04
CA ASP A 181 -1.43 6.96 -11.68
C ASP A 181 -1.94 6.09 -12.86
N PHE A 182 -3.21 6.24 -13.26
CA PHE A 182 -3.87 5.44 -14.30
C PHE A 182 -3.05 5.21 -15.57
N LEU A 183 -2.40 6.25 -16.12
CA LEU A 183 -1.60 6.13 -17.33
C LEU A 183 -0.32 5.31 -17.10
N GLU A 184 0.41 5.60 -16.02
CA GLU A 184 1.65 4.90 -15.64
C GLU A 184 1.34 3.42 -15.38
N ASP A 185 0.29 3.13 -14.62
CA ASP A 185 -0.15 1.77 -14.36
C ASP A 185 -0.49 1.04 -15.67
N TYR A 186 -1.24 1.66 -16.58
CA TYR A 186 -1.62 1.03 -17.85
C TYR A 186 -0.40 0.73 -18.72
N GLU A 187 0.56 1.65 -18.81
CA GLU A 187 1.81 1.48 -19.58
C GLU A 187 2.68 0.35 -19.01
N ASP A 188 2.69 0.18 -17.69
CA ASP A 188 3.35 -0.94 -17.00
C ASP A 188 2.55 -2.26 -17.06
N GLY A 189 1.40 -2.27 -17.75
CA GLY A 189 0.55 -3.44 -17.90
C GLY A 189 -0.27 -3.76 -16.65
N ARG A 190 -0.43 -2.81 -15.73
CA ARG A 190 -1.27 -2.85 -14.51
C ARG A 190 -2.62 -2.16 -14.77
N LYS A 191 -3.70 -2.61 -14.10
CA LYS A 191 -5.08 -2.12 -14.35
C LYS A 191 -5.89 -2.20 -13.06
N PHE A 192 -6.04 -1.09 -12.35
CA PHE A 192 -6.70 -1.10 -11.03
C PHE A 192 -8.10 -0.49 -11.03
N TRP A 193 -8.44 0.28 -12.06
CA TRP A 193 -9.77 0.85 -12.21
C TRP A 193 -10.77 -0.26 -12.57
N PRO A 194 -11.92 -0.38 -11.87
CA PRO A 194 -12.75 -1.56 -12.01
C PRO A 194 -13.54 -1.58 -13.31
N ASP A 195 -13.56 -2.73 -13.96
CA ASP A 195 -14.37 -3.03 -15.15
C ASP A 195 -15.83 -2.61 -15.01
N GLU A 196 -16.43 -2.91 -13.86
CA GLU A 196 -17.80 -2.53 -13.54
C GLU A 196 -18.03 -1.01 -13.59
N VAL A 197 -17.00 -0.19 -13.35
CA VAL A 197 -17.13 1.26 -13.37
C VAL A 197 -16.97 1.81 -14.77
N TRP A 198 -15.84 1.57 -15.43
CA TRP A 198 -15.57 2.20 -16.72
C TRP A 198 -16.49 1.70 -17.83
N LYS A 199 -16.95 0.45 -17.75
CA LYS A 199 -17.94 -0.10 -18.68
C LYS A 199 -19.31 0.58 -18.60
N LYS A 200 -19.65 1.27 -17.49
CA LYS A 200 -20.91 2.04 -17.37
C LYS A 200 -20.94 3.25 -18.31
N PHE A 201 -19.78 3.75 -18.73
CA PHE A 201 -19.68 5.01 -19.47
C PHE A 201 -19.31 4.84 -20.94
N ILE A 202 -19.04 3.62 -21.39
CA ILE A 202 -18.74 3.30 -22.79
C ILE A 202 -19.90 2.53 -23.45
N PRO A 203 -20.03 2.53 -24.79
CA PRO A 203 -21.01 1.70 -25.48
C PRO A 203 -20.79 0.20 -25.20
N GLU A 204 -21.86 -0.56 -24.96
CA GLU A 204 -21.81 -1.98 -24.58
C GLU A 204 -21.03 -2.87 -25.57
N ASP A 205 -21.09 -2.56 -26.87
CA ASP A 205 -20.40 -3.31 -27.92
C ASP A 205 -18.91 -2.94 -28.07
N THR A 206 -18.37 -2.10 -27.19
CA THR A 206 -16.96 -1.69 -27.28
C THR A 206 -16.04 -2.80 -26.80
N GLU A 207 -15.32 -3.41 -27.73
CA GLU A 207 -14.29 -4.40 -27.43
C GLU A 207 -13.00 -3.75 -26.89
N GLY A 208 -12.28 -4.49 -26.06
CA GLY A 208 -10.96 -4.11 -25.54
C GLY A 208 -10.92 -4.01 -24.02
N ASP A 209 -9.87 -3.37 -23.53
CA ASP A 209 -9.66 -3.10 -22.12
C ASP A 209 -9.83 -1.61 -21.80
N ILE A 210 -9.56 -1.25 -20.55
CA ILE A 210 -9.65 0.11 -20.05
C ILE A 210 -8.81 1.15 -20.82
N GLY A 211 -7.81 0.72 -21.61
CA GLY A 211 -7.04 1.59 -22.49
C GLY A 211 -7.89 2.30 -23.54
N ILE A 212 -9.14 1.87 -23.77
CA ILE A 212 -10.11 2.61 -24.56
C ILE A 212 -10.30 4.05 -24.07
N LEU A 213 -10.20 4.27 -22.75
CA LEU A 213 -10.35 5.60 -22.12
C LEU A 213 -9.22 6.57 -22.50
N LEU A 214 -8.09 6.08 -23.02
CA LEU A 214 -6.97 6.91 -23.47
C LEU A 214 -7.19 7.49 -24.88
N LYS A 215 -8.22 7.02 -25.61
CA LYS A 215 -8.50 7.50 -26.96
C LYS A 215 -9.32 8.79 -26.91
N GLU A 216 -8.96 9.77 -27.73
CA GLU A 216 -9.58 11.11 -27.73
C GLU A 216 -11.11 11.08 -27.87
N ASN A 217 -11.65 10.14 -28.64
CA ASN A 217 -13.09 10.00 -28.85
C ASN A 217 -13.86 9.45 -27.62
N TYR A 218 -13.16 9.01 -26.58
CA TYR A 218 -13.71 8.52 -25.32
C TYR A 218 -13.42 9.47 -24.13
N ASN A 219 -12.94 10.70 -24.38
CA ASN A 219 -12.63 11.67 -23.33
C ASN A 219 -13.80 11.92 -22.35
N CYS A 220 -15.03 12.00 -22.84
CA CYS A 220 -16.21 12.17 -21.95
C CYS A 220 -16.42 10.93 -21.06
N CYS A 221 -16.20 9.73 -21.58
CA CYS A 221 -16.31 8.46 -20.84
C CYS A 221 -15.21 8.36 -19.78
N ALA A 222 -13.97 8.75 -20.14
CA ALA A 222 -12.84 8.80 -19.23
C ALA A 222 -13.11 9.77 -18.08
N MET A 223 -13.57 10.99 -18.37
CA MET A 223 -13.93 11.97 -17.35
C MET A 223 -15.08 11.52 -16.46
N ALA A 224 -16.09 10.84 -17.01
CA ALA A 224 -17.19 10.30 -16.21
C ALA A 224 -16.72 9.17 -15.27
N THR A 225 -15.85 8.28 -15.75
CA THR A 225 -15.22 7.22 -14.97
C THR A 225 -14.35 7.81 -13.85
N LEU A 226 -13.51 8.80 -14.19
CA LEU A 226 -12.69 9.55 -13.23
C LEU A 226 -13.54 10.16 -12.11
N ASN A 227 -14.61 10.88 -12.47
CA ASN A 227 -15.50 11.51 -11.51
C ASN A 227 -16.18 10.48 -10.58
N TYR A 228 -16.57 9.32 -11.12
CA TYR A 228 -17.13 8.24 -10.32
C TYR A 228 -16.12 7.76 -9.26
N LEU A 229 -14.88 7.48 -9.67
CA LEU A 229 -13.85 7.01 -8.75
C LEU A 229 -13.43 8.08 -7.73
N CYS A 230 -13.41 9.35 -8.11
CA CYS A 230 -13.21 10.45 -7.17
C CYS A 230 -14.32 10.49 -6.10
N ILE A 231 -15.59 10.33 -6.51
CA ILE A 231 -16.71 10.28 -5.55
C ILE A 231 -16.59 9.06 -4.63
N ASP A 232 -16.22 7.90 -5.17
CA ASP A 232 -15.97 6.69 -4.38
C ASP A 232 -14.83 6.88 -3.36
N ALA A 233 -13.72 7.52 -3.75
CA ALA A 233 -12.64 7.87 -2.84
C ALA A 233 -13.10 8.85 -1.75
N PHE A 234 -13.89 9.87 -2.11
CA PHE A 234 -14.38 10.88 -1.16
C PHE A 234 -15.26 10.33 -0.04
N GLN A 235 -15.81 9.12 -0.18
CA GLN A 235 -16.57 8.47 0.89
C GLN A 235 -15.73 8.27 2.17
N HIS A 236 -14.41 8.19 2.05
CA HIS A 236 -13.49 8.01 3.19
C HIS A 236 -13.15 9.30 3.93
N VAL A 237 -13.47 10.49 3.39
CA VAL A 237 -13.00 11.78 3.96
C VAL A 237 -13.51 12.01 5.37
N ILE A 238 -14.77 11.64 5.66
CA ILE A 238 -15.34 11.84 6.99
C ILE A 238 -14.59 10.97 8.01
N ASP A 239 -14.36 9.71 7.69
CA ASP A 239 -13.60 8.79 8.54
C ASP A 239 -12.15 9.25 8.75
N VAL A 240 -11.51 9.78 7.70
CA VAL A 240 -10.16 10.37 7.77
C VAL A 240 -10.13 11.52 8.76
N LEU A 241 -11.08 12.45 8.67
CA LEU A 241 -11.18 13.59 9.59
C LEU A 241 -11.45 13.13 11.03
N GLU A 242 -12.31 12.13 11.22
CA GLU A 242 -12.59 11.55 12.53
C GLU A 242 -11.35 10.87 13.12
N TYR A 243 -10.64 10.06 12.33
CA TYR A 243 -9.40 9.42 12.74
C TYR A 243 -8.36 10.46 13.21
N LEU A 244 -8.07 11.45 12.36
CA LEU A 244 -7.10 12.50 12.63
C LEU A 244 -7.46 13.32 13.88
N SER A 245 -8.76 13.59 14.10
CA SER A 245 -9.24 14.32 15.28
C SER A 245 -8.96 13.58 16.60
N SER A 246 -8.73 12.27 16.53
CA SER A 246 -8.54 11.43 17.70
C SER A 246 -7.10 11.30 18.17
N LEU A 247 -6.13 11.63 17.32
CA LEU A 247 -4.70 11.57 17.63
C LEU A 247 -4.30 12.68 18.62
N LYS A 248 -3.38 12.36 19.53
CA LYS A 248 -2.92 13.25 20.60
C LYS A 248 -1.46 13.66 20.46
N ASP A 249 -0.60 12.75 20.01
CA ASP A 249 0.80 13.06 19.80
C ASP A 249 0.97 13.90 18.53
N LYS A 250 1.71 14.99 18.64
CA LYS A 250 1.89 15.93 17.53
C LYS A 250 2.67 15.32 16.36
N THR A 251 3.64 14.46 16.63
CA THR A 251 4.45 13.85 15.58
C THR A 251 3.66 12.76 14.86
N VAL A 252 2.86 11.98 15.60
CA VAL A 252 1.91 11.01 15.03
C VAL A 252 0.84 11.71 14.20
N PHE A 253 0.25 12.81 14.71
CA PHE A 253 -0.72 13.60 13.97
C PHE A 253 -0.13 14.12 12.66
N ASN A 254 1.04 14.76 12.69
CA ASN A 254 1.69 15.25 11.48
C ASN A 254 1.97 14.11 10.49
N PHE A 255 2.45 12.96 11.00
CA PHE A 255 2.72 11.79 10.18
C PHE A 255 1.48 11.29 9.44
N CYS A 256 0.35 11.23 10.13
CA CYS A 256 -0.92 10.78 9.56
C CYS A 256 -1.58 11.85 8.67
N ALA A 257 -1.48 13.13 9.04
CA ALA A 257 -2.22 14.21 8.38
C ALA A 257 -1.55 14.66 7.07
N ILE A 258 -0.22 14.73 7.00
CA ILE A 258 0.48 15.27 5.82
C ILE A 258 0.14 14.49 4.54
N PRO A 259 0.09 13.15 4.52
CA PRO A 259 -0.29 12.42 3.31
C PRO A 259 -1.75 12.64 2.87
N GLN A 260 -2.63 13.07 3.78
CA GLN A 260 -4.08 13.18 3.56
C GLN A 260 -4.51 14.56 3.00
N VAL A 261 -3.58 15.52 2.92
CA VAL A 261 -3.81 16.92 2.51
C VAL A 261 -3.11 17.20 1.19
#